data_AF-A0A6D2IPX6-F1
#
_entry.id   AF-A0A6D2IPX6-F1
#
_cell.length_a   1.000
_cell.length_b   1.000
_cell.length_c   1.000
_cell.angle_alpha   90.00
_cell.angle_beta   90.00
_cell.angle_gamma   90.00
#
_symmetry.space_group_name_H-M   'P 1'
#
loop_
_entity.id
_entity.type
_entity.pdbx_description
1 polymer ?
#
loop_
_entity_poly.entity_id
_entity_poly.type
_entity_poly.pdbx_seq_one_letter_code
_entity_poly.pdbx_strand_id
1 'polypeptide(L)'
;MINVGKPINIDQKYCPYPPCEKTGASHVQIKDIKYKNIYGTSKNKVAVNLQCSKSFRCKNVELIDINLEHNGVEGGPSTAVCENVDGSARGKMVPQHCLA
;
A
#
# COMPACT_ATOMS: atom_id res chain seq x y z
N MET A 1 8.21 6.07 -12.06
CA MET A 1 6.77 5.84 -12.37
C MET A 1 6.09 7.16 -12.68
N ILE A 2 5.13 7.19 -13.61
CA ILE A 2 4.44 8.43 -14.02
C ILE A 2 2.93 8.20 -13.99
N ASN A 3 2.22 8.97 -13.17
CA ASN A 3 0.76 9.01 -13.04
C ASN A 3 0.12 7.62 -12.90
N VAL A 4 0.74 6.76 -12.07
CA VAL A 4 0.26 5.40 -11.80
C VAL A 4 -0.91 5.44 -10.80
N GLY A 5 -1.92 4.60 -10.98
CA GLY A 5 -3.11 4.61 -10.11
C GLY A 5 -2.81 4.34 -8.63
N LYS A 6 -2.15 3.22 -8.31
CA LYS A 6 -1.68 2.86 -6.96
C LYS A 6 -0.27 2.27 -7.06
N PRO A 7 0.80 3.10 -7.00
CA PRO A 7 2.17 2.65 -7.19
C PRO A 7 2.60 1.47 -6.30
N ILE A 8 2.17 1.43 -5.04
CA ILE A 8 2.42 0.30 -4.12
C ILE A 8 1.06 -0.23 -3.66
N ASN A 9 0.78 -1.51 -3.94
CA ASN A 9 -0.50 -2.13 -3.62
C ASN A 9 -0.34 -3.58 -3.12
N ILE A 10 -0.81 -3.85 -1.90
CA ILE A 10 -1.14 -5.18 -1.39
C ILE A 10 -2.64 -5.16 -1.11
N ASP A 11 -3.40 -6.03 -1.74
CA ASP A 11 -4.84 -6.10 -1.59
C ASP A 11 -5.28 -7.55 -1.33
N GLN A 12 -5.41 -7.91 -0.06
CA GLN A 12 -5.97 -9.20 0.37
C GLN A 12 -7.50 -9.19 0.44
N LYS A 13 -8.15 -8.12 -0.03
CA LYS A 13 -9.61 -7.98 -0.22
C LYS A 13 -9.97 -7.98 -1.71
N TYR A 14 -9.03 -8.38 -2.57
CA TYR A 14 -9.17 -8.30 -4.01
C TYR A 14 -10.42 -9.04 -4.51
N CYS A 15 -11.21 -8.32 -5.32
CA CYS A 15 -12.49 -8.77 -5.85
C CYS A 15 -12.59 -8.33 -7.32
N PRO A 16 -12.10 -9.13 -8.28
CA PRO A 16 -12.12 -8.75 -9.69
C PRO A 16 -13.50 -8.88 -10.33
N TYR A 17 -14.32 -9.82 -9.85
CA TYR A 17 -15.63 -10.15 -10.42
C TYR A 17 -16.71 -10.12 -9.33
N PRO A 18 -17.47 -9.02 -9.22
CA PRO A 18 -18.57 -8.94 -8.29
C PRO A 18 -19.76 -9.81 -8.75
N PRO A 19 -20.58 -10.33 -7.81
CA PRO A 19 -20.50 -10.12 -6.37
C PRO A 19 -19.42 -11.00 -5.72
N CYS A 20 -18.54 -10.40 -4.93
CA CYS A 20 -17.65 -11.19 -4.08
C CYS A 20 -18.39 -11.55 -2.81
N GLU A 21 -18.82 -12.81 -2.75
CA GLU A 21 -19.30 -13.40 -1.52
C GLU A 21 -18.19 -13.26 -0.46
N LYS A 22 -18.53 -12.68 0.69
CA LYS A 22 -17.60 -12.51 1.81
C LYS A 22 -17.39 -13.87 2.50
N THR A 23 -16.81 -14.84 1.79
CA THR A 23 -16.59 -16.21 2.27
C THR A 23 -15.49 -16.30 3.33
N GLY A 24 -14.75 -15.21 3.55
CA GLY A 24 -13.76 -15.13 4.63
C GLY A 24 -12.67 -14.11 4.33
N ALA A 25 -11.72 -13.99 5.26
CA ALA A 25 -10.49 -13.23 5.02
C ALA A 25 -9.50 -14.08 4.20
N SER A 26 -8.58 -13.45 3.46
CA SER A 26 -7.49 -14.19 2.81
C SER A 26 -6.67 -14.98 3.83
N HIS A 27 -6.35 -16.23 3.49
CA HIS A 27 -5.47 -17.11 4.26
C HIS A 27 -4.03 -17.15 3.71
N VAL A 28 -3.71 -16.28 2.75
CA VAL A 28 -2.35 -16.17 2.23
C VAL A 28 -1.50 -15.39 3.22
N GLN A 29 -0.44 -16.00 3.74
CA GLN A 29 0.53 -15.29 4.56
C GLN A 29 1.50 -14.52 3.67
N ILE A 30 1.49 -13.20 3.78
CA ILE A 30 2.48 -12.33 3.15
C ILE A 30 3.49 -11.90 4.22
N LYS A 31 4.78 -12.11 3.98
CA LYS A 31 5.84 -11.70 4.92
C LYS A 31 7.16 -11.41 4.22
N ASP A 32 8.05 -10.71 4.93
CA ASP A 32 9.43 -10.45 4.54
C ASP A 32 9.52 -9.67 3.20
N ILE A 33 8.69 -8.62 3.07
CA ILE A 33 8.64 -7.76 1.88
C ILE A 33 9.47 -6.51 2.11
N LYS A 34 10.25 -6.12 1.08
CA LYS A 34 11.02 -4.88 1.07
C LYS A 34 10.69 -4.04 -0.16
N TYR A 35 10.13 -2.86 0.07
CA TYR A 35 10.00 -1.82 -0.94
C TYR A 35 11.10 -0.79 -0.72
N LYS A 36 11.97 -0.60 -1.71
CA LYS A 36 13.14 0.27 -1.60
C LYS A 36 13.32 1.15 -2.83
N ASN A 37 13.68 2.41 -2.62
CA ASN A 37 14.08 3.35 -3.68
C ASN A 37 12.99 3.51 -4.76
N ILE A 38 11.76 3.79 -4.32
CA ILE A 38 10.60 3.88 -5.21
C ILE A 38 10.22 5.33 -5.41
N TYR A 39 10.35 5.83 -6.65
CA TYR A 39 10.14 7.23 -7.01
C TYR A 39 9.15 7.42 -8.16
N GLY A 40 8.36 8.49 -8.09
CA GLY A 40 7.50 8.91 -9.19
C GLY A 40 6.23 9.64 -8.75
N THR A 41 5.21 9.59 -9.61
CA THR A 41 3.91 10.22 -9.35
C THR A 41 2.75 9.22 -9.37
N SER A 42 1.79 9.46 -8.49
CA SER A 42 0.52 8.75 -8.38
C SER A 42 -0.61 9.59 -8.98
N LYS A 43 -1.46 8.97 -9.79
CA LYS A 43 -2.69 9.58 -10.31
C LYS A 43 -3.78 9.65 -9.23
N ASN A 44 -3.83 8.69 -8.31
CA ASN A 44 -4.78 8.71 -7.20
C ASN A 44 -4.13 9.27 -5.94
N LYS A 45 -4.93 9.80 -5.01
CA LYS A 45 -4.44 10.35 -3.74
C LYS A 45 -3.77 9.28 -2.88
N VAL A 46 -4.37 8.10 -2.79
CA VAL A 46 -3.77 6.94 -2.11
C VAL A 46 -2.70 6.32 -3.01
N ALA A 47 -1.43 6.65 -2.75
CA ALA A 47 -0.29 6.16 -3.52
C ALA A 47 0.25 4.82 -2.98
N VAL A 48 0.10 4.58 -1.67
CA VAL A 48 0.49 3.34 -0.99
C VAL A 48 -0.74 2.72 -0.36
N ASN A 49 -1.11 1.51 -0.77
CA ASN A 49 -2.26 0.78 -0.25
C ASN A 49 -1.82 -0.61 0.20
N LEU A 50 -1.76 -0.85 1.51
CA LEU A 50 -1.36 -2.12 2.10
C LEU A 50 -2.51 -2.67 2.92
N GLN A 51 -3.38 -3.45 2.30
CA GLN A 51 -4.59 -4.01 2.92
C GLN A 51 -4.43 -5.51 3.09
N CYS A 52 -4.12 -5.92 4.31
CA CYS A 52 -3.92 -7.32 4.66
C CYS A 52 -5.09 -7.87 5.48
N SER A 53 -5.20 -9.18 5.49
CA SER A 53 -6.15 -9.99 6.24
C SER A 53 -5.94 -9.79 7.75
N LYS A 54 -7.03 -9.70 8.51
CA LYS A 54 -6.95 -9.62 9.98
C LYS A 54 -6.40 -10.90 10.60
N SER A 55 -6.76 -12.05 10.03
CA SER A 55 -6.32 -13.38 10.50
C SER A 55 -4.91 -13.73 10.03
N PHE A 56 -4.50 -13.23 8.86
CA PHE A 56 -3.18 -13.43 8.27
C PHE A 56 -2.55 -12.07 7.94
N ARG A 57 -2.21 -11.33 9.01
CA ARG A 57 -1.56 -10.01 8.92
C ARG A 57 -0.28 -10.09 8.09
N CYS A 58 0.05 -9.02 7.37
CA CYS A 58 1.34 -8.90 6.70
C CYS A 58 2.44 -8.67 7.75
N LYS A 59 3.56 -9.41 7.64
CA LYS A 59 4.66 -9.34 8.63
C LYS A 59 5.96 -8.90 8.00
N ASN A 60 6.79 -8.18 8.74
CA ASN A 60 8.12 -7.74 8.30
C ASN A 60 8.07 -6.98 6.96
N VAL A 61 7.16 -6.02 6.83
CA VAL A 61 7.12 -5.12 5.67
C VAL A 61 8.07 -3.95 5.90
N GLU A 62 9.08 -3.80 5.04
CA GLU A 62 10.02 -2.68 5.08
C GLU A 62 9.73 -1.67 3.96
N LEU A 63 9.52 -0.40 4.32
CA LEU A 63 9.46 0.72 3.38
C LEU A 63 10.74 1.58 3.52
N ILE A 64 11.50 1.71 2.44
CA ILE A 64 12.79 2.41 2.45
C ILE A 64 12.84 3.40 1.30
N ASP A 65 13.00 4.68 1.59
CA ASP A 65 13.19 5.72 0.57
C ASP A 65 12.08 5.70 -0.51
N ILE A 66 10.84 5.91 -0.07
CA ILE A 66 9.64 6.01 -0.90
C ILE A 66 9.32 7.47 -1.15
N ASN A 67 9.23 7.87 -2.42
CA ASN A 67 8.90 9.23 -2.84
C ASN A 67 7.92 9.23 -4.01
N LEU A 68 6.64 9.19 -3.67
CA LEU A 68 5.49 9.09 -4.56
C LEU A 68 4.62 10.32 -4.36
N GLU A 69 4.71 11.29 -5.26
CA GLU A 69 3.93 12.53 -5.20
C GLU A 69 2.57 12.35 -5.88
N HIS A 70 1.55 13.05 -5.40
CA HIS A 70 0.25 13.05 -6.07
C HIS A 70 0.25 14.08 -7.20
N ASN A 71 -0.15 13.66 -8.40
CA ASN A 71 -0.29 14.52 -9.57
C ASN A 71 -1.66 14.32 -10.27
N GLY A 72 -2.68 13.95 -9.48
CA GLY A 72 -4.05 13.85 -9.94
C GLY A 72 -4.77 15.19 -9.88
N VAL A 73 -6.01 15.19 -10.36
CA VAL A 73 -6.89 16.37 -10.37
C VAL A 73 -7.39 16.70 -8.96
N GLU A 74 -7.45 15.70 -8.09
CA GLU A 74 -7.81 15.85 -6.69
C GLU A 74 -6.65 16.53 -5.95
N GLY A 75 -6.77 17.81 -5.62
CA GLY A 75 -5.68 18.54 -4.96
C GLY A 75 -5.18 17.88 -3.66
N GLY A 76 -3.93 18.19 -3.30
CA GLY A 76 -3.31 17.82 -2.02
C GLY A 76 -2.22 16.74 -2.14
N PRO A 77 -1.55 16.41 -1.01
CA PRO A 77 -0.46 15.45 -1.01
C PRO A 77 -0.96 14.02 -1.18
N SER A 78 -0.07 13.14 -1.63
CA SER A 78 -0.30 11.70 -1.62
C SER A 78 -0.47 11.18 -0.19
N THR A 79 -1.18 10.07 -0.05
CA THR A 79 -1.44 9.40 1.22
C THR A 79 -1.13 7.90 1.16
N ALA A 80 -0.95 7.30 2.33
CA ALA A 80 -0.77 5.87 2.51
C ALA A 80 -1.92 5.30 3.37
N VAL A 81 -2.38 4.09 3.03
CA VAL A 81 -3.37 3.32 3.80
C VAL A 81 -2.75 1.97 4.16
N CYS A 82 -2.80 1.62 5.44
CA CYS A 82 -2.27 0.39 5.98
C CYS A 82 -3.34 -0.28 6.85
N GLU A 83 -3.60 -1.55 6.61
CA GLU A 83 -4.55 -2.35 7.37
C GLU A 83 -3.94 -3.72 7.63
N ASN A 84 -3.77 -4.07 8.91
CA ASN A 84 -3.20 -5.36 9.34
C ASN A 84 -1.77 -5.61 8.83
N VAL A 85 -0.91 -4.59 8.90
CA VAL A 85 0.49 -4.65 8.45
C VAL A 85 1.40 -4.35 9.62
N ASP A 86 2.32 -5.27 9.88
CA ASP A 86 3.40 -5.12 10.86
C ASP A 86 4.70 -4.88 10.09
N GLY A 87 5.40 -3.78 10.37
CA GLY A 87 6.53 -3.38 9.54
C GLY A 87 7.36 -2.23 10.09
N SER A 88 8.28 -1.72 9.26
CA SER A 88 9.08 -0.54 9.57
C SER A 88 9.28 0.34 8.36
N ALA A 89 9.48 1.63 8.60
CA ALA A 89 9.80 2.61 7.58
C ALA A 89 11.06 3.38 7.95
N ARG A 90 11.90 3.70 6.96
CA ARG A 90 13.10 4.53 7.15
C ARG A 90 13.47 5.30 5.88
N GLY A 91 14.23 6.38 6.06
CA GLY A 91 14.65 7.24 4.96
C GLY A 91 13.54 8.19 4.50
N LYS A 92 13.59 8.63 3.24
CA LYS A 92 12.58 9.54 2.69
C LYS A 92 11.22 8.85 2.60
N MET A 93 10.18 9.45 3.14
CA MET A 93 8.81 8.93 3.07
C MET A 93 7.83 10.01 2.61
N VAL A 94 7.50 9.96 1.33
CA VAL A 94 6.37 10.67 0.72
C VAL A 94 5.59 9.62 -0.07
N PRO A 95 4.32 9.33 0.26
CA PRO A 95 3.56 9.83 1.41
C PRO A 95 4.16 9.42 2.75
N GLN A 96 3.70 10.09 3.83
CA GLN A 96 3.99 9.65 5.20
C GLN A 96 3.54 8.20 5.38
N HIS A 97 4.37 7.37 6.01
CA HIS A 97 4.05 5.97 6.23
C HIS A 97 2.90 5.79 7.23
N CYS A 98 2.17 4.67 7.11
CA CYS A 98 1.07 4.29 7.98
C CYS A 98 1.29 2.95 8.72
N LEU A 99 2.51 2.41 8.65
CA LEU A 99 2.87 1.17 9.34
C LEU A 99 2.79 1.37 10.86
N ALA A 100 2.30 0.34 11.55
CA ALA A 100 2.28 0.21 12.99
C ALA A 100 3.53 -0.50 13.50
#